data_AF-A0A1G0MKI6-F1
#
_entry.id   AF-A0A1G0MKI6-F1
#
_cell.length_a   1.000
_cell.length_b   1.000
_cell.length_c   1.000
_cell.angle_alpha   90.00
_cell.angle_beta   90.00
_cell.angle_gamma   90.00
#
_symmetry.space_group_name_H-M   'P 1'
#
loop_
_entity.id
_entity.type
_entity.pdbx_description
1 polymer ?
#
loop_
_entity_poly.entity_id
_entity_poly.type
_entity_poly.pdbx_seq_one_letter_code
_entity_poly.pdbx_strand_id
1 'polypeptide(L)' 'MLVTERFVGLAQATYESRRLPGGPMIVMPPTEETEYSDPATMARISDEAFARFLETMVAPRVVARAGR' A
#
# COMPACT_ATOMS: atom_id res chain seq x y z
N MET A 1 11.32 12.98 16.38
CA MET A 1 10.16 12.33 15.74
C MET A 1 10.28 10.83 15.94
N LEU A 2 9.20 10.15 16.32
CA LEU A 2 9.13 8.68 16.30
C LEU A 2 8.66 8.25 14.91
N VAL A 3 9.39 7.36 14.25
CA VAL A 3 9.08 6.91 12.88
C VAL A 3 9.39 5.44 12.73
N THR A 4 8.69 4.76 11.81
CA THR A 4 9.13 3.44 11.33
C THR A 4 10.08 3.62 10.12
N GLU A 5 10.86 2.59 9.82
CA GLU A 5 11.91 2.63 8.80
C GLU A 5 11.43 3.17 7.44
N ARG A 6 10.25 2.74 6.97
CA ARG A 6 9.71 3.18 5.67
C ARG A 6 9.40 4.68 5.58
N PHE A 7 9.18 5.35 6.71
CA PHE A 7 8.88 6.79 6.73
C PHE A 7 10.10 7.66 6.99
N VAL A 8 11.30 7.09 7.13
CA VAL A 8 12.54 7.84 7.35
C VAL A 8 12.75 8.91 6.27
N GLY A 9 12.57 8.56 4.99
CA GLY A 9 12.73 9.52 3.90
C GLY A 9 11.72 10.69 3.98
N LEU A 10 10.46 10.40 4.32
CA LEU A 10 9.44 11.42 4.52
C LEU A 10 9.74 12.30 5.73
N ALA A 11 10.23 11.71 6.82
CA ALA A 11 10.62 12.42 8.03
C ALA A 11 11.81 13.35 7.78
N GLN A 12 12.81 12.90 7.01
CA GLN A 12 13.94 13.72 6.56
C GLN A 12 13.47 14.91 5.73
N ALA A 13 12.65 14.67 4.70
CA ALA A 13 12.06 15.74 3.89
C ALA A 13 11.25 16.74 4.73
N THR A 14 10.53 16.23 5.75
CA THR A 14 9.80 17.08 6.70
C THR A 14 10.74 17.99 7.49
N TYR A 15 11.85 17.46 8.00
CA TYR A 15 12.86 18.24 8.71
C TYR A 15 13.54 19.30 7.82
N GLU A 16 13.89 18.92 6.59
CA GLU A 16 14.45 19.83 5.59
C GLU A 16 13.49 20.97 5.26
N SER A 17 12.20 20.68 5.04
CA SER A 17 11.17 21.69 4.76
C SER A 17 11.03 22.73 5.87
N ARG A 18 11.34 22.34 7.12
CA ARG A 18 11.28 23.18 8.32
C ARG A 18 12.61 23.89 8.60
N ARG A 19 13.60 23.79 7.71
CA ARG A 19 14.97 24.30 7.89
C ARG A 19 15.64 23.77 9.16
N LEU A 20 15.33 22.53 9.54
CA LEU A 20 15.92 21.82 10.67
C LEU A 20 16.61 20.54 10.19
N PRO A 21 17.64 20.63 9.33
CA PRO A 21 18.34 19.46 8.83
C PRO A 21 18.96 18.68 10.00
N GLY A 22 18.83 17.35 9.96
CA GLY A 22 19.34 16.48 11.04
C GLY A 22 18.55 16.56 12.35
N GLY A 23 17.30 17.03 12.32
CA GLY A 23 16.44 17.03 13.51
C GLY A 23 16.31 15.64 14.16
N PRO A 24 16.08 15.58 15.49
CA PRO A 24 16.17 14.34 16.26
C PRO A 24 15.12 13.33 15.82
N MET A 25 15.55 12.15 15.37
CA MET A 25 14.70 11.08 14.89
C MET A 25 15.03 9.78 15.62
N ILE A 26 13.98 9.06 16.02
CA ILE A 26 14.09 7.75 16.63
C ILE A 26 13.36 6.78 15.72
N VAL A 27 14.11 5.86 15.11
CA VAL A 27 13.55 4.79 14.29
C VAL A 27 13.09 3.68 15.23
N MET A 28 11.80 3.41 15.23
CA MET A 28 11.21 2.32 16.01
C MET A 28 11.54 0.98 15.36
N PRO A 29 11.88 -0.05 16.14
CA PRO A 29 12.03 -1.40 15.59
C PRO A 29 10.69 -1.87 15.00
N PRO A 30 10.72 -2.77 14.00
CA PRO A 30 9.50 -3.36 13.47
C PRO A 30 8.75 -4.12 14.57
N THR A 31 7.44 -4.08 14.48
CA THR A 31 6.47 -4.82 15.31
C THR A 31 5.53 -5.56 14.40
N GLU A 32 4.82 -6.59 14.88
CA GLU A 32 3.82 -7.30 14.05
C GLU A 32 2.77 -6.34 13.44
N GLU A 33 2.41 -5.27 14.13
CA GLU A 33 1.46 -4.25 13.64
C GLU A 33 2.06 -3.30 12.58
N THR A 34 3.38 -3.17 12.55
CA THR A 34 4.10 -2.29 11.61
C THR A 34 4.88 -3.06 10.56
N GLU A 35 4.89 -4.39 10.65
CA GLU A 35 5.46 -5.29 9.68
C GLU A 35 4.52 -5.40 8.48
N TYR A 36 4.86 -4.66 7.44
CA TYR A 36 4.14 -4.72 6.18
C TYR A 36 4.46 -6.03 5.48
N SER A 37 3.46 -6.59 4.79
CA SER A 37 3.70 -7.74 3.93
C SER A 37 4.75 -7.43 2.87
N ASP A 38 5.52 -8.45 2.52
CA ASP A 38 6.55 -8.40 1.50
C ASP A 38 6.01 -7.77 0.18
N PRO A 39 6.78 -6.88 -0.49
CA PRO A 39 6.35 -6.24 -1.72
C PRO A 39 5.90 -7.20 -2.82
N ALA A 40 6.54 -8.36 -2.98
CA ALA A 40 6.14 -9.33 -3.99
C ALA A 40 4.79 -9.97 -3.63
N THR A 41 4.54 -10.20 -2.33
CA THR A 41 3.22 -10.62 -1.84
C THR A 41 2.14 -9.60 -2.16
N MET A 42 2.39 -8.32 -1.90
CA MET A 42 1.43 -7.25 -2.18
C MET A 42 1.20 -7.02 -3.68
N ALA A 43 2.23 -7.15 -4.51
CA ALA A 43 2.09 -7.13 -5.97
C ALA A 43 1.15 -8.25 -6.44
N ARG A 44 1.40 -9.48 -5.99
CA ARG A 44 0.55 -10.64 -6.31
C ARG A 44 -0.91 -10.43 -5.89
N ILE A 45 -1.14 -9.92 -4.67
CA ILE A 45 -2.49 -9.62 -4.17
C ILE A 45 -3.17 -8.56 -5.07
N SER A 46 -2.43 -7.52 -5.45
CA SER A 46 -2.94 -6.44 -6.28
C SER A 46 -3.32 -6.93 -7.68
N ASP A 47 -2.47 -7.73 -8.31
CA ASP A 47 -2.73 -8.30 -9.63
C ASP A 47 -3.96 -9.22 -9.62
N GLU A 48 -4.07 -10.07 -8.60
CA GLU A 48 -5.21 -10.98 -8.41
C GLU A 48 -6.51 -10.20 -8.18
N ALA A 49 -6.48 -9.18 -7.33
CA ALA A 49 -7.63 -8.33 -7.07
C ALA A 49 -8.08 -7.57 -8.34
N PHE A 50 -7.12 -7.08 -9.13
CA PHE A 50 -7.42 -6.38 -10.37
C PHE A 50 -8.03 -7.31 -11.43
N ALA A 51 -7.49 -8.53 -11.58
CA ALA A 51 -8.05 -9.54 -12.47
C ALA A 51 -9.52 -9.85 -12.12
N ARG A 52 -9.81 -10.11 -10.83
CA ARG A 52 -11.18 -10.37 -10.35
C ARG A 52 -12.12 -9.18 -10.54
N PHE A 53 -11.61 -7.96 -10.35
CA PHE A 53 -12.38 -6.76 -10.62
C PHE A 53 -12.78 -6.68 -12.10
N LEU A 54 -11.86 -6.94 -13.03
CA LEU A 54 -12.15 -6.97 -14.46
C LEU A 54 -13.15 -8.06 -14.84
N GLU A 55 -13.03 -9.26 -14.28
CA GLU A 55 -14.02 -10.34 -14.47
C GLU A 55 -15.42 -9.88 -14.05
N THR A 56 -15.52 -9.15 -12.95
CA THR A 56 -16.80 -8.66 -12.43
C THR A 56 -17.38 -7.51 -13.26
N MET A 57 -16.54 -6.60 -13.75
CA MET A 57 -16.96 -5.35 -14.37
C MET A 57 -17.09 -5.43 -15.90
N VAL A 58 -16.34 -6.32 -16.54
CA VAL A 58 -16.22 -6.38 -18.01
C VAL A 58 -16.91 -7.60 -18.60
N ALA A 59 -17.15 -8.66 -17.82
CA ALA A 59 -17.94 -9.79 -18.30
C ALA A 59 -19.37 -9.30 -18.65
N PRO A 60 -19.87 -9.54 -19.88
CA PRO A 60 -21.26 -9.30 -20.19
C PRO A 60 -22.09 -10.10 -19.19
N ARG A 61 -22.98 -9.44 -18.45
CA ARG A 61 -24.14 -10.15 -17.90
C ARG A 61 -24.85 -10.76 -19.09
N VAL A 62 -24.58 -12.02 -19.39
CA VAL A 62 -25.42 -12.82 -20.27
C VAL A 62 -26.73 -12.92 -19.51
N VAL A 63 -27.61 -11.95 -19.73
CA VAL A 63 -28.99 -12.00 -19.32
C VAL A 63 -29.51 -13.26 -20.00
N ALA A 64 -29.67 -14.32 -19.22
CA ALA A 64 -30.35 -15.52 -19.65
C ALA A 64 -31.79 -15.14 -20.02
N ARG A 65 -31.98 -14.64 -21.24
CA ARG A 65 -33.25 -14.67 -21.94
C ARG A 65 -33.42 -16.10 -22.46
N ALA A 66 -33.72 -17.02 -21.54
CA ALA A 66 -34.59 -18.14 -21.84
C ALA A 66 -35.94 -17.71 -21.26
N GLY A 67 -36.98 -17.36 -22.00
CA GLY A 67 -37.37 -17.88 -23.30
C GLY A 67 -38.62 -18.73 -23.10
N ARG A 68 -39.77 -18.06 -22.98
CA ARG A 68 -41.15 -18.58 -22.94
C ARG A 68 -41.56 -19.46 -21.76
#